data_AF-A0A955F9N4-F1
#
_entry.id   AF-A0A955F9N4-F1
#
_cell.length_a   1.000
_cell.length_b   1.000
_cell.length_c   1.000
_cell.angle_alpha   90.00
_cell.angle_beta   90.00
_cell.angle_gamma   90.00
#
_symmetry.space_group_name_H-M   'P 1'
#
loop_
_entity.id
_entity.type
_entity.pdbx_description
1 polymer ?
#
loop_
_entity_poly.entity_id
_entity_poly.type
_entity_poly.pdbx_seq_one_letter_code
_entity_poly.pdbx_strand_id
1 'polypeptide(L)'
;MDLKGKLLDFLAFLPEVDGPDKRKAVIALSGFSHVGIYLDWHGSNIVFFTRLLEEFGRRDKESLLQFLEGLSTLPHLGVERQEQAMQLRQAVETLSAEEWQTQFAVVEPGEAGEQKLDADMLATSIVSTVLTPYFKFGKKGLQQEMGAGAMRLAEQIWEKVEAAFSADPGTSALLGVYRTTPETVQTALVPLLQQKLKSDPTVAQDLANLLTSAEQKEEATLRTIINVAQKVGAVKGELVGAVFGKDALPHGANLAVNMQIDEVSGTAIGLVMGGDGDTHIGDRHTYGDQYNAPVDRSDRRQSDNRHIETSGGAYIGGNATAGGNFIGRDKITTTQYGLNGDELAALFDQVYQQIEHHPPDPNVDRDEIEETTRKIQEEVQKGGDANVTKVERWLKTLKEIAPDVLEVIAGVLVNPVAGVADDIRRVAAQMRL
;
A
#
# COMPACT_ATOMS: atom_id res chain seq x y z
N MET A 1 22.39 17.05 32.80
CA MET A 1 22.25 17.69 31.46
C MET A 1 20.87 17.34 30.96
N ASP A 2 20.09 18.28 30.43
CA ASP A 2 18.74 17.97 29.90
C ASP A 2 18.88 17.24 28.56
N LEU A 3 18.90 15.90 28.60
CA LEU A 3 19.06 15.08 27.39
C LEU A 3 17.75 15.00 26.60
N LYS A 4 16.60 14.98 27.28
CA LYS A 4 15.28 15.00 26.63
C LYS A 4 15.09 16.26 25.81
N GLY A 5 15.45 17.44 26.34
CA GLY A 5 15.42 18.69 25.58
C GLY A 5 16.31 18.66 24.33
N LYS A 6 17.54 18.15 24.44
CA LYS A 6 18.44 18.00 23.28
C LYS A 6 17.91 17.05 22.22
N LEU A 7 17.32 15.92 22.63
CA LEU A 7 16.68 14.98 21.72
C LEU A 7 15.50 15.64 21.02
N LEU A 8 14.66 16.36 21.75
CA LEU A 8 13.52 17.05 21.18
C LEU A 8 13.96 18.10 20.15
N ASP A 9 14.98 18.91 20.48
CA ASP A 9 15.56 19.87 19.55
C ASP A 9 16.10 19.16 18.30
N PHE A 10 16.91 18.11 18.48
CA PHE A 10 17.44 17.34 17.36
C PHE A 10 16.35 16.82 16.43
N LEU A 11 15.34 16.15 16.99
CA LEU A 11 14.25 15.53 16.24
C LEU A 11 13.37 16.57 15.55
N ALA A 12 13.02 17.66 16.23
CA ALA A 12 12.17 18.72 15.69
C ALA A 12 12.79 19.48 14.51
N PHE A 13 14.13 19.46 14.40
CA PHE A 13 14.90 20.08 13.32
C PHE A 13 15.52 19.07 12.34
N LEU A 14 15.04 17.82 12.32
CA LEU A 14 15.40 16.90 11.24
C LEU A 14 14.93 17.43 9.88
N PRO A 15 15.70 17.23 8.81
CA PRO A 15 15.20 17.48 7.46
C PRO A 15 14.00 16.55 7.19
N GLU A 16 13.09 17.00 6.32
CA GLU A 16 11.97 16.17 5.86
C GLU A 16 11.05 15.68 7.01
N VAL A 17 10.77 16.52 8.00
CA VAL A 17 9.73 16.24 9.03
C VAL A 17 8.59 17.25 9.03
N ASP A 18 8.62 18.18 8.08
CA ASP A 18 7.60 19.20 7.85
C ASP A 18 6.39 18.60 7.12
N GLY A 19 5.58 17.88 7.88
CA GLY A 19 4.28 17.38 7.45
C GLY A 19 3.99 15.95 7.94
N PRO A 20 2.71 15.57 8.01
CA PRO A 20 2.27 14.23 8.44
C PRO A 20 2.97 13.10 7.68
N ASP A 21 3.01 13.16 6.34
CA ASP A 21 3.54 12.07 5.52
C ASP A 21 5.04 11.88 5.68
N LYS A 22 5.79 12.98 5.82
CA LYS A 22 7.24 12.90 6.00
C LYS A 22 7.60 12.39 7.39
N ARG A 23 6.86 12.78 8.44
CA ARG A 23 6.98 12.19 9.77
C ARG A 23 6.69 10.68 9.74
N LYS A 24 5.63 10.25 9.05
CA LYS A 24 5.32 8.82 8.86
C LYS A 24 6.49 8.10 8.20
N ALA A 25 7.09 8.70 7.18
CA ALA A 25 8.26 8.13 6.51
C ALA A 25 9.44 7.97 7.47
N VAL A 26 9.78 9.00 8.26
CA VAL A 26 10.88 8.92 9.23
C VAL A 26 10.64 7.82 10.27
N ILE A 27 9.43 7.74 10.84
CA ILE A 27 9.06 6.70 11.81
C ILE A 27 9.09 5.30 11.20
N ALA A 28 8.62 5.15 9.95
CA ALA A 28 8.61 3.87 9.27
C ALA A 28 10.03 3.40 8.90
N LEU A 29 10.85 4.31 8.36
CA LEU A 29 12.21 4.00 7.92
C LEU A 29 13.15 3.72 9.10
N SER A 30 12.89 4.28 10.28
CA SER A 30 13.63 3.92 11.50
C SER A 30 13.18 2.60 12.13
N GLY A 31 12.17 1.92 11.57
CA GLY A 31 11.66 0.63 12.07
C GLY A 31 10.54 0.74 13.13
N PHE A 32 10.00 1.94 13.35
CA PHE A 32 9.03 2.23 14.43
C PHE A 32 7.63 2.57 13.92
N SER A 33 7.24 2.11 12.73
CA SER A 33 5.91 2.37 12.12
C SER A 33 4.73 2.10 13.07
N HIS A 34 4.89 1.14 13.97
CA HIS A 34 3.90 0.77 14.96
C HIS A 34 3.62 1.84 16.03
N VAL A 35 4.62 2.62 16.43
CA VAL A 35 4.44 3.73 17.40
C VAL A 35 3.45 4.76 16.84
N GLY A 36 3.36 4.83 15.51
CA GLY A 36 2.48 5.72 14.76
C GLY A 36 0.99 5.69 15.12
N ILE A 37 0.47 4.61 15.72
CA ILE A 37 -0.94 4.54 16.16
C ILE A 37 -1.23 5.38 17.42
N TYR A 38 -0.18 5.82 18.13
CA TYR A 38 -0.27 6.62 19.35
C TYR A 38 0.13 8.09 19.14
N LEU A 39 0.52 8.45 17.91
CA LEU A 39 1.01 9.78 17.58
C LEU A 39 -0.06 10.58 16.84
N ASP A 40 -0.18 11.86 17.18
CA ASP A 40 -0.88 12.82 16.34
C ASP A 40 0.08 13.31 15.24
N TRP A 41 -0.21 12.94 13.99
CA TRP A 41 0.62 13.31 12.85
C TRP A 41 0.53 14.79 12.46
N HIS A 42 -0.48 15.49 12.95
CA HIS A 42 -0.69 16.91 12.68
C HIS A 42 -0.01 17.78 13.76
N GLY A 43 -0.08 19.10 13.59
CA GLY A 43 0.56 20.05 14.50
C GLY A 43 2.05 20.27 14.23
N SER A 44 2.75 20.94 15.16
CA SER A 44 4.16 21.30 15.00
C SER A 44 5.10 20.11 15.24
N ASN A 45 6.32 20.17 14.68
CA ASN A 45 7.33 19.12 14.88
C ASN A 45 7.63 18.91 16.38
N ILE A 46 7.66 19.99 17.15
CA ILE A 46 7.88 19.95 18.61
C ILE A 46 6.79 19.14 19.31
N VAL A 47 5.51 19.38 19.00
CA VAL A 47 4.40 18.64 19.63
C VAL A 47 4.46 17.16 19.26
N PHE A 48 4.67 16.87 17.97
CA PHE A 48 4.82 15.51 17.47
C PHE A 48 5.96 14.75 18.16
N PHE A 49 7.17 15.32 18.18
CA PHE A 49 8.35 14.65 18.74
C PHE A 49 8.34 14.63 20.27
N THR A 50 7.67 15.58 20.93
CA THR A 50 7.41 15.47 22.38
C THR A 50 6.59 14.22 22.65
N ARG A 51 5.53 14.01 21.86
CA ARG A 51 4.68 12.83 22.01
C ARG A 51 5.43 11.54 21.68
N LEU A 52 6.24 11.54 20.62
CA LEU A 52 7.09 10.39 20.28
C LEU A 52 8.02 10.00 21.44
N LEU A 53 8.70 10.98 22.04
CA LEU A 53 9.58 10.72 23.18
C LEU A 53 8.81 10.26 24.42
N GLU A 54 7.59 10.72 24.64
CA GLU A 54 6.70 10.16 25.67
C GLU A 54 6.36 8.69 25.39
N GLU A 55 6.05 8.32 24.13
CA GLU A 55 5.78 6.92 23.78
C GLU A 55 6.99 6.02 24.03
N PHE A 56 8.19 6.47 23.68
CA PHE A 56 9.41 5.74 24.03
C PHE A 56 9.63 5.66 25.54
N GLY A 57 9.33 6.73 26.28
CA GLY A 57 9.37 6.76 27.73
C GLY A 57 8.46 5.73 28.40
N ARG A 58 7.27 5.46 27.82
CA ARG A 58 6.32 4.44 28.31
C ARG A 58 6.74 3.00 27.99
N ARG A 59 7.43 2.80 26.87
CA ARG A 59 7.90 1.48 26.44
C ARG A 59 9.14 1.10 27.27
N ASP A 60 10.31 1.50 26.80
CA ASP A 60 11.57 1.27 27.47
C ASP A 60 12.70 2.07 26.81
N LYS A 61 13.84 2.08 27.50
CA LYS A 61 15.09 2.71 27.03
C LYS A 61 15.59 2.09 25.73
N GLU A 62 15.42 0.78 25.56
CA GLU A 62 15.94 0.03 24.41
C GLU A 62 15.25 0.45 23.11
N SER A 63 13.94 0.71 23.15
CA SER A 63 13.15 1.20 22.04
C SER A 63 13.67 2.57 21.54
N LEU A 64 14.04 3.48 22.44
CA LEU A 64 14.64 4.76 22.04
C LEU A 64 16.03 4.58 21.43
N LEU A 65 16.84 3.66 21.98
CA LEU A 65 18.18 3.38 21.45
C LEU A 65 18.10 2.82 20.03
N GLN A 66 17.22 1.86 19.80
CA GLN A 66 16.95 1.30 18.48
C GLN A 66 16.41 2.34 17.51
N PHE A 67 15.54 3.25 17.96
CA PHE A 67 15.05 4.34 17.11
C PHE A 67 16.18 5.29 16.68
N LEU A 68 17.07 5.67 17.60
CA LEU A 68 18.21 6.53 17.29
C LEU A 68 19.23 5.84 16.37
N GLU A 69 19.39 4.53 16.52
CA GLU A 69 20.17 3.70 15.60
C GLU A 69 19.54 3.65 14.21
N GLY A 70 18.23 3.42 14.12
CA GLY A 70 17.50 3.47 12.86
C GLY A 70 17.61 4.85 12.20
N LEU A 71 17.57 5.94 12.97
CA LEU A 71 17.80 7.29 12.44
C LEU A 71 19.22 7.47 11.91
N SER A 72 20.25 6.96 12.60
CA SER A 72 21.64 7.17 12.18
C SER A 72 22.00 6.44 10.88
N THR A 73 21.22 5.45 10.46
CA THR A 73 21.40 4.75 9.18
C THR A 73 20.62 5.37 8.02
N LEU A 74 19.75 6.37 8.28
CA LEU A 74 18.92 6.98 7.23
C LEU A 74 19.77 7.81 6.26
N PRO A 75 19.84 7.45 4.96
CA PRO A 75 20.72 8.13 4.01
C PRO A 75 20.39 9.62 3.80
N HIS A 76 19.12 10.00 3.98
CA HIS A 76 18.64 11.35 3.71
C HIS A 76 18.89 12.36 4.84
N LEU A 77 19.36 11.92 6.02
CA LEU A 77 19.67 12.84 7.12
C LEU A 77 21.00 13.60 6.92
N GLY A 78 21.91 13.06 6.10
CA GLY A 78 23.27 13.57 5.95
C GLY A 78 24.20 13.18 7.11
N VAL A 79 25.51 13.10 6.82
CA VAL A 79 26.53 12.55 7.74
C VAL A 79 26.53 13.25 9.11
N GLU A 80 26.45 14.58 9.14
CA GLU A 80 26.47 15.34 10.40
C GLU A 80 25.29 14.97 11.32
N ARG A 81 24.08 14.81 10.77
CA ARG A 81 22.90 14.44 11.56
C ARG A 81 22.94 12.97 11.97
N GLN A 82 23.50 12.08 11.14
CA GLN A 82 23.72 10.69 11.50
C GLN A 82 24.69 10.57 12.68
N GLU A 83 25.80 11.32 12.65
CA GLU A 83 26.75 11.40 13.78
C GLU A 83 26.07 11.97 15.03
N GLN A 84 25.26 13.02 14.89
CA GLN A 84 24.51 13.60 16.00
C GLN A 84 23.51 12.59 16.60
N ALA A 85 22.81 11.80 15.78
CA ALA A 85 21.94 10.72 16.26
C ALA A 85 22.74 9.66 17.05
N MET A 86 23.92 9.27 16.57
CA MET A 86 24.80 8.32 17.28
C MET A 86 25.32 8.87 18.61
N GLN A 87 25.68 10.15 18.67
CA GLN A 87 26.09 10.80 19.92
C GLN A 87 24.94 10.84 20.94
N LEU A 88 23.72 11.16 20.48
CA LEU A 88 22.53 11.14 21.33
C LEU A 88 22.19 9.72 21.78
N ARG A 89 22.35 8.71 20.92
CA ARG A 89 22.20 7.28 21.27
C ARG A 89 23.16 6.89 22.39
N GLN A 90 24.45 7.21 22.25
CA GLN A 90 25.45 6.94 23.29
C GLN A 90 25.10 7.66 24.60
N ALA A 91 24.65 8.91 24.53
CA ALA A 91 24.22 9.66 25.72
C ALA A 91 23.03 8.98 26.42
N VAL A 92 22.03 8.51 25.67
CA VAL A 92 20.91 7.73 26.22
C VAL A 92 21.43 6.43 26.83
N GLU A 93 22.31 5.72 26.14
CA GLU A 93 22.88 4.43 26.57
C GLU A 93 23.57 4.53 27.94
N THR A 94 24.23 5.65 28.22
CA THR A 94 24.89 5.89 29.52
C THR A 94 23.96 6.22 30.69
N LEU A 95 22.67 6.50 30.44
CA LEU A 95 21.73 6.82 31.52
C LEU A 95 21.52 5.61 32.44
N SER A 96 21.60 5.83 33.74
CA SER A 96 21.10 4.87 34.73
C SER A 96 19.57 4.72 34.64
N ALA A 97 19.03 3.67 35.26
CA ALA A 97 17.58 3.48 35.33
C ALA A 97 16.88 4.66 36.03
N GLU A 98 17.47 5.22 37.09
CA GLU A 98 16.92 6.36 37.83
C GLU A 98 16.92 7.65 36.97
N GLU A 99 18.00 7.89 36.21
CA GLU A 99 18.08 9.04 35.31
C GLU A 99 17.14 8.89 34.11
N TRP A 100 16.99 7.68 33.57
CA TRP A 100 16.00 7.37 32.55
C TRP A 100 14.59 7.69 33.04
N GLN A 101 14.21 7.19 34.22
CA GLN A 101 12.92 7.48 34.82
C GLN A 101 12.74 8.99 35.07
N THR A 102 13.77 9.68 35.58
CA THR A 102 13.68 11.12 35.85
C THR A 102 13.47 11.95 34.57
N GLN A 103 14.08 11.55 33.45
CA GLN A 103 14.02 12.33 32.21
C GLN A 103 12.89 11.91 31.28
N PHE A 104 12.60 10.62 31.19
CA PHE A 104 11.69 10.05 30.19
C PHE A 104 10.46 9.37 30.79
N ALA A 105 10.39 9.12 32.10
CA ALA A 105 9.15 8.60 32.67
C ALA A 105 8.02 9.58 32.35
N VAL A 106 7.03 9.06 31.66
CA VAL A 106 5.73 9.72 31.63
C VAL A 106 5.23 9.61 33.07
N VAL A 107 5.11 10.74 33.75
CA VAL A 107 4.46 10.81 35.07
C VAL A 107 3.16 10.03 34.92
N GLU A 108 3.06 8.89 35.62
CA GLU A 108 1.87 8.06 35.57
C GLU A 108 0.70 8.99 35.87
N PRO A 109 -0.20 9.18 34.90
CA PRO A 109 -1.14 10.22 35.09
C PRO A 109 -2.16 9.78 36.13
N GLY A 110 -2.08 10.36 37.32
CA GLY A 110 -3.30 10.62 38.06
C GLY A 110 -4.14 11.53 37.16
N GLU A 111 -5.01 10.94 36.33
CA GLU A 111 -5.96 11.63 35.44
C GLU A 111 -5.41 12.25 34.12
N ALA A 112 -4.37 11.70 33.45
CA ALA A 112 -4.19 12.08 32.03
C ALA A 112 -5.33 11.48 31.25
N GLY A 113 -5.97 12.35 30.45
CA GLY A 113 -6.98 11.99 29.50
C GLY A 113 -6.60 10.71 28.76
N GLU A 114 -7.51 9.75 28.85
CA GLU A 114 -7.62 8.56 28.02
C GLU A 114 -6.91 8.78 26.69
N GLN A 115 -5.79 8.09 26.50
CA GLN A 115 -4.94 8.31 25.34
C GLN A 115 -5.76 7.96 24.11
N LYS A 116 -6.21 8.99 23.39
CA LYS A 116 -7.14 8.82 22.29
C LYS A 116 -6.44 8.07 21.17
N LEU A 117 -6.73 6.78 21.06
CA LEU A 117 -6.30 5.91 19.97
C LEU A 117 -6.66 6.58 18.64
N ASP A 118 -5.68 6.74 17.75
CA ASP A 118 -5.93 7.23 16.41
C ASP A 118 -6.54 6.10 15.57
N ALA A 119 -7.88 6.05 15.56
CA ALA A 119 -8.66 5.10 14.79
C ALA A 119 -8.31 5.11 13.29
N ASP A 120 -7.89 6.26 12.74
CA ASP A 120 -7.56 6.38 11.32
C ASP A 120 -6.25 5.68 10.97
N MET A 121 -5.26 5.84 11.85
CA MET A 121 -3.97 5.17 11.73
C MET A 121 -4.05 3.68 12.06
N LEU A 122 -4.83 3.31 13.07
CA LEU A 122 -5.04 1.91 13.41
C LEU A 122 -5.69 1.16 12.24
N ALA A 123 -6.76 1.72 11.65
CA ALA A 123 -7.41 1.13 10.49
C ALA A 123 -6.45 0.99 9.30
N THR A 124 -5.70 2.05 9.00
CA THR A 124 -4.72 2.06 7.90
C THR A 124 -3.64 0.99 8.12
N SER A 125 -3.12 0.88 9.34
CA SER A 125 -2.10 -0.11 9.70
C SER A 125 -2.66 -1.52 9.56
N ILE A 126 -3.81 -1.81 10.16
CA ILE A 126 -4.46 -3.13 10.07
C ILE A 126 -4.66 -3.55 8.61
N VAL A 127 -5.26 -2.71 7.79
CA VAL A 127 -5.56 -3.09 6.40
C VAL A 127 -4.28 -3.22 5.60
N SER A 128 -3.39 -2.24 5.67
CA SER A 128 -2.25 -2.13 4.74
C SER A 128 -1.06 -3.00 5.14
N THR A 129 -0.76 -3.13 6.43
CA THR A 129 0.43 -3.83 6.92
C THR A 129 0.15 -5.24 7.38
N VAL A 130 -1.09 -5.54 7.79
CA VAL A 130 -1.46 -6.87 8.29
C VAL A 130 -2.29 -7.63 7.26
N LEU A 131 -3.47 -7.10 6.93
CA LEU A 131 -4.47 -7.86 6.18
C LEU A 131 -4.14 -7.97 4.69
N THR A 132 -3.62 -6.90 4.07
CA THR A 132 -3.25 -6.92 2.65
C THR A 132 -2.18 -7.98 2.37
N PRO A 133 -1.04 -8.03 3.09
CA PRO A 133 -0.07 -9.11 2.94
C PRO A 133 -0.65 -10.49 3.21
N TYR A 134 -1.51 -10.62 4.25
CA TYR A 134 -2.10 -11.91 4.61
C TYR A 134 -2.91 -12.54 3.48
N PHE A 135 -3.77 -11.76 2.81
CA PHE A 135 -4.55 -12.28 1.68
C PHE A 135 -3.74 -12.36 0.39
N LYS A 136 -2.79 -11.44 0.18
CA LYS A 136 -1.90 -11.46 -1.00
C LYS A 136 -1.03 -12.71 -1.04
N PHE A 137 -0.38 -13.05 0.07
CA PHE A 137 0.54 -14.19 0.14
C PHE A 137 -0.15 -15.50 0.55
N GLY A 138 -1.36 -15.40 1.10
CA GLY A 138 -2.04 -16.52 1.76
C GLY A 138 -1.28 -17.00 3.01
N LYS A 139 -1.88 -17.93 3.77
CA LYS A 139 -1.31 -18.41 5.04
C LYS A 139 0.12 -18.95 4.92
N LYS A 140 0.38 -19.79 3.91
CA LYS A 140 1.70 -20.41 3.70
C LYS A 140 2.75 -19.40 3.25
N GLY A 141 2.41 -18.52 2.31
CA GLY A 141 3.32 -17.48 1.84
C GLY A 141 3.65 -16.50 2.96
N LEU A 142 2.64 -16.03 3.70
CA LEU A 142 2.87 -15.13 4.83
C LEU A 142 3.75 -15.77 5.91
N GLN A 143 3.52 -17.05 6.22
CA GLN A 143 4.36 -17.78 7.17
C GLN A 143 5.81 -17.94 6.70
N GLN A 144 6.03 -18.15 5.39
CA GLN A 144 7.37 -18.25 4.81
C GLN A 144 8.09 -16.90 4.80
N GLU A 145 7.38 -15.83 4.44
CA GLU A 145 7.93 -14.48 4.27
C GLU A 145 8.11 -13.74 5.60
N MET A 146 7.16 -13.90 6.54
CA MET A 146 7.10 -13.12 7.79
C MET A 146 7.03 -13.97 9.06
N GLY A 147 7.03 -15.30 8.94
CA GLY A 147 7.04 -16.20 10.09
C GLY A 147 5.67 -16.56 10.65
N ALA A 148 5.66 -17.56 11.54
CA ALA A 148 4.42 -18.16 12.06
C ALA A 148 3.61 -17.22 12.97
N GLY A 149 4.24 -16.33 13.73
CA GLY A 149 3.49 -15.40 14.58
C GLY A 149 2.90 -14.22 13.81
N ALA A 150 3.54 -13.73 12.74
CA ALA A 150 2.90 -12.78 11.82
C ALA A 150 1.63 -13.36 11.19
N MET A 151 1.68 -14.63 10.78
CA MET A 151 0.51 -15.34 10.27
C MET A 151 -0.60 -15.47 11.32
N ARG A 152 -0.27 -15.88 12.56
CA ARG A 152 -1.25 -15.94 13.66
C ARG A 152 -1.87 -14.58 13.98
N LEU A 153 -1.06 -13.52 14.04
CA LEU A 153 -1.54 -12.16 14.29
C LEU A 153 -2.53 -11.73 13.22
N ALA A 154 -2.19 -11.95 11.95
CA ALA A 154 -3.06 -11.58 10.84
C ALA A 154 -4.40 -12.33 10.88
N GLU A 155 -4.38 -13.61 11.23
CA GLU A 155 -5.60 -14.41 11.41
C GLU A 155 -6.47 -13.86 12.56
N GLN A 156 -5.88 -13.57 13.73
CA GLN A 156 -6.62 -12.99 14.87
C GLN A 156 -7.20 -11.61 14.55
N ILE A 157 -6.43 -10.75 13.89
CA ILE A 157 -6.91 -9.43 13.45
C ILE A 157 -8.04 -9.58 12.43
N TRP A 158 -7.90 -10.50 11.48
CA TRP A 158 -8.94 -10.76 10.49
C TRP A 158 -10.26 -11.24 11.15
N GLU A 159 -10.19 -12.20 12.06
CA GLU A 159 -11.37 -12.69 12.80
C GLU A 159 -12.09 -11.55 13.54
N LYS A 160 -11.33 -10.65 14.17
CA LYS A 160 -11.88 -9.47 14.85
C LYS A 160 -12.53 -8.49 13.88
N VAL A 161 -11.90 -8.21 12.74
CA VAL A 161 -12.47 -7.33 11.72
C VAL A 161 -13.74 -7.92 11.11
N GLU A 162 -13.74 -9.21 10.78
CA GLU A 162 -14.92 -9.91 10.25
C GLU A 162 -16.09 -9.91 11.25
N ALA A 163 -15.82 -10.22 12.52
CA ALA A 163 -16.82 -10.15 13.57
C ALA A 163 -17.36 -8.72 13.77
N ALA A 164 -16.52 -7.70 13.63
CA ALA A 164 -16.93 -6.30 13.79
C ALA A 164 -17.92 -5.84 12.69
N PHE A 165 -17.89 -6.49 11.53
CA PHE A 165 -18.74 -6.18 10.37
C PHE A 165 -19.84 -7.21 10.08
N SER A 166 -19.96 -8.28 10.88
CA SER A 166 -20.90 -9.37 10.59
C SER A 166 -22.38 -8.95 10.60
N ALA A 167 -22.71 -7.83 11.24
CA ALA A 167 -24.06 -7.26 11.26
C ALA A 167 -24.36 -6.33 10.07
N ASP A 168 -23.37 -6.02 9.25
CA ASP A 168 -23.50 -5.19 8.04
C ASP A 168 -23.30 -6.07 6.79
N PRO A 169 -24.39 -6.44 6.09
CA PRO A 169 -24.32 -7.27 4.89
C PRO A 169 -23.47 -6.65 3.77
N GLY A 170 -23.53 -5.32 3.60
CA GLY A 170 -22.81 -4.61 2.56
C GLY A 170 -21.30 -4.64 2.81
N THR A 171 -20.88 -4.38 4.05
CA THR A 171 -19.46 -4.48 4.40
C THR A 171 -18.98 -5.94 4.40
N SER A 172 -19.81 -6.89 4.83
CA SER A 172 -19.50 -8.33 4.76
C SER A 172 -19.21 -8.80 3.33
N ALA A 173 -19.96 -8.29 2.35
CA ALA A 173 -19.71 -8.54 0.93
C ALA A 173 -18.33 -8.03 0.51
N LEU A 174 -18.01 -6.77 0.87
CA LEU A 174 -16.72 -6.16 0.55
C LEU A 174 -15.56 -6.92 1.18
N LEU A 175 -15.72 -7.41 2.42
CA LEU A 175 -14.73 -8.27 3.07
C LEU A 175 -14.51 -9.57 2.29
N GLY A 176 -15.56 -10.15 1.71
CA GLY A 176 -15.48 -11.30 0.81
C GLY A 176 -14.61 -11.00 -0.43
N VAL A 177 -14.84 -9.86 -1.10
CA VAL A 177 -14.04 -9.42 -2.26
C VAL A 177 -12.60 -9.09 -1.86
N TYR A 178 -12.40 -8.49 -0.68
CA TYR A 178 -11.08 -8.17 -0.17
C TYR A 178 -10.20 -9.42 0.05
N ARG A 179 -10.79 -10.58 0.40
CA ARG A 179 -10.04 -11.84 0.51
C ARG A 179 -9.43 -12.29 -0.81
N THR A 180 -10.09 -12.02 -1.92
CA THR A 180 -9.64 -12.45 -3.25
C THR A 180 -8.77 -11.40 -3.94
N THR A 181 -9.03 -10.12 -3.68
CA THR A 181 -8.38 -8.99 -4.37
C THR A 181 -8.02 -7.85 -3.39
N PRO A 182 -7.15 -8.13 -2.39
CA PRO A 182 -6.91 -7.19 -1.29
C PRO A 182 -6.35 -5.84 -1.76
N GLU A 183 -5.48 -5.84 -2.77
CA GLU A 183 -4.86 -4.61 -3.30
C GLU A 183 -5.88 -3.68 -3.97
N THR A 184 -6.87 -4.24 -4.66
CA THR A 184 -7.93 -3.46 -5.34
C THR A 184 -8.91 -2.86 -4.33
N VAL A 185 -9.21 -3.59 -3.26
CA VAL A 185 -10.27 -3.25 -2.31
C VAL A 185 -9.77 -2.47 -1.08
N GLN A 186 -8.45 -2.45 -0.84
CA GLN A 186 -7.82 -1.76 0.31
C GLN A 186 -8.31 -0.31 0.48
N THR A 187 -8.38 0.47 -0.61
CA THR A 187 -8.78 1.89 -0.56
C THR A 187 -10.23 2.09 -0.11
N ALA A 188 -11.10 1.11 -0.33
CA ALA A 188 -12.48 1.14 0.13
C ALA A 188 -12.65 0.54 1.54
N LEU A 189 -11.83 -0.45 1.90
CA LEU A 189 -11.92 -1.08 3.22
C LEU A 189 -11.41 -0.17 4.34
N VAL A 190 -10.34 0.61 4.09
CA VAL A 190 -9.78 1.53 5.09
C VAL A 190 -10.84 2.48 5.66
N PRO A 191 -11.58 3.29 4.87
CA PRO A 191 -12.56 4.23 5.43
C PRO A 191 -13.72 3.54 6.17
N LEU A 192 -14.12 2.33 5.78
CA LEU A 192 -15.13 1.57 6.51
C LEU A 192 -14.62 1.10 7.86
N LEU A 193 -13.37 0.62 7.94
CA LEU A 193 -12.74 0.26 9.20
C LEU A 193 -12.55 1.50 10.08
N GLN A 194 -12.13 2.64 9.53
CA GLN A 194 -12.09 3.92 10.25
C GLN A 194 -13.46 4.29 10.83
N GLN A 195 -14.49 4.22 9.98
CA GLN A 195 -15.92 4.08 10.29
C GLN A 195 -16.16 3.38 11.63
N LYS A 196 -15.88 2.08 11.58
CA LYS A 196 -16.17 1.14 12.65
C LYS A 196 -15.40 1.46 13.92
N LEU A 197 -14.08 1.70 13.82
CA LEU A 197 -13.21 1.96 14.97
C LEU A 197 -13.59 3.25 15.71
N LYS A 198 -14.06 4.29 15.00
CA LYS A 198 -14.60 5.51 15.62
C LYS A 198 -15.92 5.27 16.32
N SER A 199 -16.78 4.42 15.77
CA SER A 199 -18.10 4.10 16.34
C SER A 199 -18.04 3.09 17.49
N ASP A 200 -17.00 2.26 17.54
CA ASP A 200 -16.85 1.14 18.48
C ASP A 200 -15.42 1.14 19.08
N PRO A 201 -15.21 1.93 20.15
CA PRO A 201 -13.91 2.03 20.81
C PRO A 201 -13.40 0.69 21.37
N THR A 202 -14.30 -0.25 21.68
CA THR A 202 -13.93 -1.58 22.18
C THR A 202 -13.21 -2.37 21.11
N VAL A 203 -13.75 -2.38 19.88
CA VAL A 203 -13.09 -3.04 18.73
C VAL A 203 -11.75 -2.38 18.44
N ALA A 204 -11.67 -1.06 18.51
CA ALA A 204 -10.42 -0.33 18.32
C ALA A 204 -9.36 -0.70 19.37
N GLN A 205 -9.74 -0.75 20.65
CA GLN A 205 -8.84 -1.14 21.72
C GLN A 205 -8.39 -2.61 21.61
N ASP A 206 -9.31 -3.52 21.28
CA ASP A 206 -9.00 -4.94 21.05
C ASP A 206 -7.94 -5.12 19.96
N LEU A 207 -8.13 -4.43 18.83
CA LEU A 207 -7.20 -4.51 17.69
C LEU A 207 -5.84 -3.87 18.02
N ALA A 208 -5.84 -2.74 18.74
CA ALA A 208 -4.60 -2.11 19.22
C ALA A 208 -3.83 -3.02 20.17
N ASN A 209 -4.54 -3.69 21.10
CA ASN A 209 -3.95 -4.63 22.04
C ASN A 209 -3.35 -5.86 21.32
N LEU A 210 -4.00 -6.35 20.26
CA LEU A 210 -3.47 -7.45 19.45
C LEU A 210 -2.14 -7.07 18.79
N LEU A 211 -2.07 -5.89 18.16
CA LEU A 211 -0.82 -5.39 17.55
C LEU A 211 0.28 -5.25 18.60
N THR A 212 -0.02 -4.59 19.72
CA THR A 212 0.93 -4.34 20.80
C THR A 212 1.45 -5.64 21.44
N SER A 213 0.55 -6.60 21.68
CA SER A 213 0.91 -7.89 22.29
C SER A 213 1.81 -8.73 21.38
N ALA A 214 1.64 -8.59 20.07
CA ALA A 214 2.40 -9.36 19.10
C ALA A 214 3.82 -8.80 18.90
N GLU A 215 4.01 -7.49 19.11
CA GLU A 215 5.32 -6.84 19.22
C GLU A 215 6.10 -7.36 20.43
N GLN A 216 5.49 -7.32 21.62
CA GLN A 216 6.15 -7.68 22.87
C GLN A 216 6.66 -9.14 22.91
N LYS A 217 6.02 -10.02 22.14
CA LYS A 217 6.40 -11.45 22.11
C LYS A 217 7.49 -11.75 21.09
N GLU A 218 7.95 -10.78 20.31
CA GLU A 218 8.79 -10.97 19.10
C GLU A 218 8.21 -11.99 18.08
N GLU A 219 7.02 -12.53 18.33
CA GLU A 219 6.39 -13.56 17.52
C GLU A 219 5.93 -13.00 16.17
N ALA A 220 5.63 -11.71 16.10
CA ALA A 220 5.10 -11.05 14.92
C ALA A 220 5.80 -9.71 14.67
N THR A 221 7.13 -9.72 14.52
CA THR A 221 7.74 -8.67 13.70
C THR A 221 7.15 -8.84 12.29
N LEU A 222 6.07 -8.11 12.00
CA LEU A 222 5.66 -7.76 10.66
C LEU A 222 6.85 -7.00 10.10
N ARG A 223 7.84 -7.74 9.59
CA ARG A 223 9.06 -7.21 9.00
C ARG A 223 8.61 -6.13 8.05
N THR A 224 9.03 -4.89 8.31
CA THR A 224 8.59 -3.73 7.54
C THR A 224 8.81 -4.06 6.08
N ILE A 225 7.72 -4.27 5.34
CA ILE A 225 7.79 -4.38 3.89
C ILE A 225 7.94 -2.94 3.41
N ILE A 226 9.18 -2.54 3.15
CA ILE A 226 9.44 -1.22 2.57
C ILE A 226 9.06 -1.35 1.09
N ASN A 227 7.89 -0.84 0.74
CA ASN A 227 7.41 -0.84 -0.62
C ASN A 227 7.66 0.54 -1.23
N VAL A 228 8.66 0.64 -2.09
CA VAL A 228 9.00 1.85 -2.83
C VAL A 228 8.28 1.79 -4.17
N ALA A 229 7.15 2.48 -4.28
CA ALA A 229 6.45 2.64 -5.55
C ALA A 229 6.83 3.99 -6.17
N GLN A 230 7.39 3.99 -7.38
CA GLN A 230 7.72 5.20 -8.13
C GLN A 230 7.08 5.16 -9.52
N LYS A 231 6.41 6.25 -9.88
CA LYS A 231 6.00 6.52 -11.25
C LYS A 231 6.91 7.59 -11.84
N VAL A 232 7.61 7.25 -12.91
CA VAL A 232 8.56 8.13 -13.58
C VAL A 232 8.14 8.31 -15.04
N GLY A 233 8.15 9.55 -15.51
CA GLY A 233 7.89 9.86 -16.93
C GLY A 233 9.05 9.41 -17.83
N ALA A 234 9.28 10.14 -18.91
CA ALA A 234 10.43 9.87 -19.77
C ALA A 234 11.77 10.16 -19.06
N VAL A 235 12.64 9.16 -18.96
CA VAL A 235 14.00 9.30 -18.44
C VAL A 235 15.00 9.23 -19.59
N LYS A 236 15.93 10.17 -19.65
CA LYS A 236 17.10 10.11 -20.53
C LYS A 236 18.36 10.02 -19.67
N GLY A 237 18.97 8.85 -19.58
CA GLY A 237 20.08 8.55 -18.66
C GLY A 237 19.77 7.40 -17.70
N GLU A 238 20.44 7.37 -16.56
CA GLU A 238 20.27 6.31 -15.57
C GLU A 238 19.19 6.66 -14.55
N LEU A 239 18.27 5.73 -14.29
CA LEU A 239 17.28 5.79 -13.23
C LEU A 239 17.59 4.69 -12.22
N VAL A 240 17.64 5.04 -10.93
CA VAL A 240 17.70 4.06 -9.85
C VAL A 240 16.48 4.24 -8.97
N GLY A 241 15.66 3.18 -8.86
CA GLY A 241 14.41 3.22 -8.09
C GLY A 241 14.65 3.39 -6.61
N ALA A 242 15.60 2.63 -6.06
CA ALA A 242 16.08 2.82 -4.70
C ALA A 242 17.51 2.28 -4.51
N VAL A 243 18.30 2.99 -3.70
CA VAL A 243 19.65 2.58 -3.27
C VAL A 243 19.64 2.42 -1.76
N PHE A 244 20.08 1.27 -1.27
CA PHE A 244 20.25 0.99 0.15
C PHE A 244 21.68 0.53 0.41
N GLY A 245 22.31 1.08 1.47
CA GLY A 245 23.54 0.52 1.99
C GLY A 245 23.27 -0.80 2.72
N LYS A 246 24.29 -1.67 2.85
CA LYS A 246 24.20 -2.96 3.57
C LYS A 246 23.62 -2.84 4.99
N ASP A 247 23.84 -1.69 5.65
CA ASP A 247 23.41 -1.41 7.03
C ASP A 247 22.14 -0.53 7.09
N ALA A 248 21.64 -0.07 5.94
CA ALA A 248 20.45 0.77 5.87
C ALA A 248 19.14 -0.05 5.97
N LEU A 249 19.23 -1.38 5.97
CA LEU A 249 18.07 -2.27 6.09
C LEU A 249 18.02 -2.87 7.49
N PRO A 250 16.91 -2.69 8.22
CA PRO A 250 16.68 -3.42 9.46
C PRO A 250 16.86 -4.92 9.23
N HIS A 251 17.47 -5.63 10.18
CA HIS A 251 17.63 -7.08 10.08
C HIS A 251 16.28 -7.76 9.82
N GLY A 252 16.17 -8.41 8.67
CA GLY A 252 14.97 -9.11 8.24
C GLY A 252 13.93 -8.28 7.47
N ALA A 253 14.18 -7.02 7.14
CA ALA A 253 13.28 -6.24 6.29
C ALA A 253 13.15 -6.86 4.89
N ASN A 254 11.92 -6.91 4.38
CA ASN A 254 11.66 -7.29 2.99
C ASN A 254 11.45 -6.02 2.17
N LEU A 255 12.11 -5.93 1.02
CA LEU A 255 12.07 -4.72 0.20
C LEU A 255 11.43 -5.01 -1.15
N ALA A 256 10.40 -4.24 -1.47
CA ALA A 256 9.73 -4.29 -2.76
C ALA A 256 9.90 -2.94 -3.45
N VAL A 257 10.53 -2.90 -4.61
CA VAL A 257 10.58 -1.69 -5.44
C VAL A 257 9.71 -1.91 -6.67
N ASN A 258 8.64 -1.13 -6.78
CA ASN A 258 7.74 -1.12 -7.92
C ASN A 258 7.97 0.16 -8.72
N MET A 259 8.67 0.06 -9.84
CA MET A 259 8.88 1.18 -10.77
C MET A 259 7.92 1.06 -11.95
N GLN A 260 7.14 2.11 -12.16
CA GLN A 260 6.38 2.33 -13.39
C GLN A 260 7.05 3.45 -14.18
N ILE A 261 7.65 3.13 -15.32
CA ILE A 261 8.42 4.09 -16.12
C ILE A 261 7.78 4.21 -17.50
N ASP A 262 7.43 5.43 -17.91
CA ASP A 262 6.72 5.68 -19.17
C ASP A 262 7.65 5.51 -20.38
N GLU A 263 8.90 6.01 -20.30
CA GLU A 263 9.91 5.88 -21.36
C GLU A 263 11.32 5.90 -20.76
N VAL A 264 12.23 5.03 -21.22
CA VAL A 264 13.64 5.03 -20.78
C VAL A 264 14.57 5.08 -21.99
N SER A 265 15.32 6.17 -22.10
CA SER A 265 16.46 6.35 -23.00
C SER A 265 17.76 6.29 -22.16
N GLY A 266 18.07 5.10 -21.65
CA GLY A 266 19.21 4.82 -20.77
C GLY A 266 19.03 3.56 -19.92
N THR A 267 19.58 3.51 -18.71
CA THR A 267 19.53 2.33 -17.82
C THR A 267 18.53 2.54 -16.69
N ALA A 268 17.65 1.58 -16.40
CA ALA A 268 16.79 1.61 -15.22
C ALA A 268 17.14 0.45 -14.28
N ILE A 269 17.49 0.76 -13.04
CA ILE A 269 17.86 -0.20 -12.01
C ILE A 269 16.84 -0.09 -10.87
N GLY A 270 16.12 -1.18 -10.58
CA GLY A 270 15.08 -1.18 -9.55
C GLY A 270 15.62 -0.98 -8.15
N LEU A 271 16.53 -1.85 -7.74
CA LEU A 271 17.08 -1.85 -6.40
C LEU A 271 18.58 -2.06 -6.47
N VAL A 272 19.34 -1.20 -5.79
CA VAL A 272 20.77 -1.39 -5.59
C VAL A 272 21.01 -1.58 -4.10
N MET A 273 21.57 -2.73 -3.73
CA MET A 273 22.04 -3.02 -2.38
C MET A 273 23.57 -2.95 -2.39
N GLY A 274 24.13 -1.94 -1.75
CA GLY A 274 25.59 -1.72 -1.74
C GLY A 274 26.30 -2.67 -0.78
N GLY A 275 27.36 -3.34 -1.26
CA GLY A 275 28.41 -3.95 -0.41
C GLY A 275 29.52 -2.93 -0.10
N ASP A 276 30.37 -3.22 0.88
CA ASP A 276 31.41 -2.29 1.36
C ASP A 276 32.28 -1.70 0.23
N GLY A 277 32.06 -0.42 -0.09
CA GLY A 277 32.78 0.35 -1.10
C GLY A 277 31.89 1.40 -1.80
N ASP A 278 32.52 2.37 -2.49
CA ASP A 278 31.81 3.30 -3.37
C ASP A 278 31.06 2.50 -4.45
N THR A 279 29.74 2.47 -4.38
CA THR A 279 28.91 1.85 -5.41
C THR A 279 28.96 2.73 -6.66
N HIS A 280 29.93 2.47 -7.53
CA HIS A 280 30.06 3.14 -8.82
C HIS A 280 29.03 2.55 -9.80
N ILE A 281 27.94 3.28 -10.02
CA ILE A 281 27.06 3.07 -11.17
C ILE A 281 27.52 4.09 -12.20
N GLY A 282 28.38 3.65 -13.11
CA GLY A 282 28.95 4.51 -14.12
C GLY A 282 30.34 4.08 -14.54
N ASP A 283 30.40 3.01 -15.35
CA ASP A 283 31.47 2.92 -16.34
C ASP A 283 30.91 3.33 -17.70
N ARG A 284 31.50 4.41 -18.22
CA ARG A 284 31.24 4.95 -19.55
C ARG A 284 31.66 3.91 -20.58
N HIS A 285 30.73 3.09 -21.04
CA HIS A 285 30.95 2.26 -22.23
C HIS A 285 31.00 3.16 -23.47
N THR A 286 32.20 3.67 -23.80
CA THR A 286 32.50 4.13 -25.15
C THR A 286 32.46 2.93 -26.09
N TYR A 287 31.30 2.67 -26.69
CA TYR A 287 31.22 1.85 -27.90
C TYR A 287 31.68 2.70 -29.09
N GLY A 288 32.83 2.32 -29.64
CA GLY A 288 33.24 2.57 -31.02
C GLY A 288 33.64 4.01 -31.38
N ASP A 289 34.93 4.31 -31.29
CA ASP A 289 35.70 4.70 -32.47
C ASP A 289 37.16 4.92 -32.10
N GLN A 290 38.02 3.93 -32.38
CA GLN A 290 39.31 4.14 -33.04
C GLN A 290 39.69 2.86 -33.79
N TYR A 291 39.47 2.87 -35.10
CA TYR A 291 40.05 1.90 -36.02
C TYR A 291 41.32 2.50 -36.62
N ASN A 292 42.47 1.90 -36.32
CA ASN A 292 43.66 2.01 -37.15
C ASN A 292 44.49 0.72 -37.02
N ALA A 293 44.20 -0.23 -37.90
CA ALA A 293 45.16 -1.25 -38.29
C ALA A 293 45.06 -1.45 -39.81
N PRO A 294 46.19 -1.56 -40.55
CA PRO A 294 46.16 -1.89 -41.96
C PRO A 294 45.73 -3.37 -42.11
N VAL A 295 44.64 -3.59 -42.84
CA VAL A 295 44.13 -4.93 -43.12
C VAL A 295 44.95 -5.55 -44.24
N ASP A 296 45.68 -6.61 -43.91
CA ASP A 296 46.21 -7.54 -44.90
C ASP A 296 45.06 -8.34 -45.54
N ARG A 297 45.06 -8.39 -46.87
CA ARG A 297 43.98 -8.89 -47.71
C ARG A 297 44.25 -10.32 -48.15
N SER A 298 43.86 -11.30 -47.35
CA SER A 298 43.53 -12.63 -47.88
C SER A 298 42.81 -13.45 -46.82
N ASP A 299 41.48 -13.33 -46.76
CA ASP A 299 40.56 -14.46 -46.58
C ASP A 299 39.11 -13.96 -46.49
N ARG A 300 38.51 -13.75 -47.67
CA ARG A 300 37.06 -13.61 -47.80
C ARG A 300 36.43 -14.99 -47.69
N ARG A 301 36.09 -15.40 -46.46
CA ARG A 301 34.94 -16.28 -46.22
C ARG A 301 33.81 -15.42 -45.70
N GLN A 302 32.96 -15.07 -46.66
CA GLN A 302 31.58 -14.58 -46.61
C GLN A 302 30.88 -14.86 -45.27
N SER A 303 31.19 -14.05 -44.25
CA SER A 303 30.37 -13.86 -43.07
C SER A 303 29.27 -12.90 -43.49
N ASP A 304 28.06 -13.43 -43.57
CA ASP A 304 26.84 -12.74 -43.96
C ASP A 304 26.48 -11.76 -42.84
N ASN A 305 27.18 -10.61 -42.84
CA ASN A 305 27.07 -9.54 -41.86
C ASN A 305 25.75 -8.78 -42.11
N ARG A 306 24.62 -9.47 -41.95
CA ARG A 306 23.29 -8.87 -42.00
C ARG A 306 23.11 -8.11 -40.70
N HIS A 307 23.48 -6.83 -40.74
CA HIS A 307 23.11 -5.84 -39.75
C HIS A 307 21.59 -5.69 -39.78
N ILE A 308 20.94 -5.94 -38.65
CA ILE A 308 19.48 -5.88 -38.51
C ILE A 308 19.16 -4.77 -37.53
N GLU A 309 18.82 -3.61 -38.06
CA GLU A 309 18.30 -2.49 -37.28
C GLU A 309 16.80 -2.68 -37.10
N THR A 310 16.40 -3.09 -35.91
CA THR A 310 14.97 -3.26 -35.60
C THR A 310 14.31 -1.95 -35.15
N SER A 311 15.09 -0.87 -35.03
CA SER A 311 14.64 0.45 -34.55
C SER A 311 13.69 0.36 -33.34
N GLY A 312 13.94 -0.60 -32.43
CA GLY A 312 13.16 -0.83 -31.21
C GLY A 312 12.08 -1.92 -31.28
N GLY A 313 11.97 -2.70 -32.36
CA GLY A 313 11.04 -3.83 -32.47
C GLY A 313 11.67 -5.20 -32.14
N ALA A 314 10.84 -6.17 -31.76
CA ALA A 314 11.27 -7.56 -31.59
C ALA A 314 11.57 -8.23 -32.95
N TYR A 315 12.77 -8.81 -33.09
CA TYR A 315 13.19 -9.57 -34.27
C TYR A 315 13.44 -11.04 -33.93
N ILE A 316 12.89 -11.94 -34.74
CA ILE A 316 13.12 -13.39 -34.63
C ILE A 316 13.86 -13.84 -35.89
N GLY A 317 15.12 -14.22 -35.72
CA GLY A 317 15.99 -14.70 -36.82
C GLY A 317 15.79 -16.16 -37.22
N GLY A 318 14.65 -16.76 -36.91
CA GLY A 318 14.37 -18.19 -37.14
C GLY A 318 12.89 -18.53 -36.98
N ASN A 319 12.55 -19.83 -37.02
CA ASN A 319 11.17 -20.28 -36.85
C ASN A 319 10.74 -20.17 -35.38
N ALA A 320 9.64 -19.47 -35.12
CA ALA A 320 9.02 -19.40 -33.78
C ALA A 320 7.55 -19.85 -33.86
N THR A 321 7.10 -20.55 -32.81
CA THR A 321 5.69 -20.87 -32.59
C THR A 321 5.31 -20.31 -31.22
N ALA A 322 4.30 -19.45 -31.15
CA ALA A 322 3.83 -18.86 -29.91
C ALA A 322 2.41 -19.34 -29.59
N GLY A 323 2.18 -19.79 -28.36
CA GLY A 323 0.86 -20.18 -27.84
C GLY A 323 0.08 -19.02 -27.21
N GLY A 324 0.48 -17.77 -27.48
CA GLY A 324 -0.06 -16.55 -26.89
C GLY A 324 0.39 -15.31 -27.67
N ASN A 325 0.16 -14.12 -27.11
CA ASN A 325 0.45 -12.86 -27.79
C ASN A 325 1.97 -12.59 -27.86
N PHE A 326 2.46 -12.29 -29.07
CA PHE A 326 3.81 -11.78 -29.30
C PHE A 326 3.72 -10.26 -29.55
N ILE A 327 4.29 -9.46 -28.64
CA ILE A 327 4.17 -8.00 -28.68
C ILE A 327 5.56 -7.40 -28.79
N GLY A 328 5.80 -6.70 -29.91
CA GLY A 328 7.15 -6.32 -30.32
C GLY A 328 7.66 -4.97 -29.85
N ARG A 329 6.81 -4.07 -29.32
CA ARG A 329 7.26 -2.74 -28.84
C ARG A 329 6.46 -2.23 -27.65
N ASP A 330 5.17 -1.93 -27.83
CA ASP A 330 4.33 -1.33 -26.78
C ASP A 330 3.02 -2.08 -26.65
N LYS A 331 2.76 -2.67 -25.47
CA LYS A 331 1.38 -3.01 -25.07
C LYS A 331 0.89 -1.88 -24.19
N ILE A 332 0.17 -0.92 -24.77
CA ILE A 332 -0.63 0.00 -23.96
C ILE A 332 -1.78 -0.82 -23.41
N THR A 333 -1.55 -1.40 -22.23
CA THR A 333 -2.64 -1.90 -21.40
C THR A 333 -3.10 -0.67 -20.64
N THR A 334 -4.16 -0.01 -21.11
CA THR A 334 -4.89 0.93 -20.27
C THR A 334 -5.44 0.09 -19.14
N THR A 335 -4.72 0.01 -18.03
CA THR A 335 -5.25 -0.53 -16.78
C THR A 335 -6.32 0.46 -16.36
N GLN A 336 -7.55 0.28 -16.84
CA GLN A 336 -8.70 0.94 -16.26
C GLN A 336 -8.72 0.50 -14.80
N TYR A 337 -8.45 1.44 -13.91
CA TYR A 337 -8.68 1.26 -12.48
C TYR A 337 -10.19 1.10 -12.29
N GLY A 338 -10.64 -0.14 -12.26
CA GLY A 338 -12.03 -0.55 -12.12
C GLY A 338 -12.09 -2.07 -12.03
N LEU A 339 -13.14 -2.59 -11.39
CA LEU A 339 -13.37 -4.03 -11.36
C LEU A 339 -13.36 -4.58 -12.78
N ASN A 340 -12.70 -5.72 -12.99
CA ASN A 340 -12.85 -6.45 -14.24
C ASN A 340 -14.30 -6.96 -14.38
N GLY A 341 -14.70 -7.36 -15.59
CA GLY A 341 -16.08 -7.76 -15.86
C GLY A 341 -16.60 -8.87 -14.93
N ASP A 342 -15.73 -9.77 -14.47
CA ASP A 342 -16.05 -10.88 -13.58
C ASP A 342 -16.25 -10.40 -12.13
N GLU A 343 -15.43 -9.47 -11.66
CA GLU A 343 -15.57 -8.85 -10.33
C GLU A 343 -16.83 -7.98 -10.24
N LEU A 344 -17.16 -7.24 -11.31
CA LEU A 344 -18.42 -6.52 -11.40
C LEU A 344 -19.60 -7.49 -11.41
N ALA A 345 -19.49 -8.63 -12.11
CA ALA A 345 -20.52 -9.66 -12.08
C ALA A 345 -20.76 -10.21 -10.66
N ALA A 346 -19.70 -10.44 -9.89
CA ALA A 346 -19.80 -10.87 -8.50
C ALA A 346 -20.56 -9.87 -7.59
N LEU A 347 -20.46 -8.57 -7.86
CA LEU A 347 -21.28 -7.57 -7.15
C LEU A 347 -22.77 -7.66 -7.53
N PHE A 348 -23.07 -8.00 -8.78
CA PHE A 348 -24.44 -8.20 -9.25
C PHE A 348 -25.06 -9.52 -8.78
N ASP A 349 -24.27 -10.52 -8.38
CA ASP A 349 -24.81 -11.76 -7.80
C ASP A 349 -25.71 -11.50 -6.59
N GLN A 350 -25.38 -10.49 -5.77
CA GLN A 350 -26.22 -10.08 -4.65
C GLN A 350 -27.56 -9.50 -5.09
N VAL A 351 -27.57 -8.77 -6.21
CA VAL A 351 -28.79 -8.25 -6.81
C VAL A 351 -29.66 -9.42 -7.30
N TYR A 352 -29.07 -10.40 -7.98
CA TYR A 352 -29.81 -11.57 -8.44
C TYR A 352 -30.37 -12.41 -7.30
N GLN A 353 -29.64 -12.53 -6.19
CA GLN A 353 -30.16 -13.15 -4.97
C GLN A 353 -31.34 -12.37 -4.40
N GLN A 354 -31.30 -11.03 -4.41
CA GLN A 354 -32.41 -10.20 -3.96
C GLN A 354 -33.65 -10.39 -4.85
N ILE A 355 -33.47 -10.43 -6.18
CA ILE A 355 -34.54 -10.73 -7.14
C ILE A 355 -35.11 -12.13 -6.89
N GLU A 356 -34.26 -13.10 -6.53
CA GLU A 356 -34.70 -14.45 -6.25
C GLU A 356 -35.61 -14.55 -5.03
N HIS A 357 -35.36 -13.73 -4.02
CA HIS A 357 -36.13 -13.65 -2.79
C HIS A 357 -37.25 -12.60 -2.83
N HIS A 358 -37.42 -11.90 -3.96
CA HIS A 358 -38.48 -10.91 -4.12
C HIS A 358 -39.86 -11.59 -3.95
N PRO A 359 -40.75 -11.08 -3.07
CA PRO A 359 -42.06 -11.65 -2.85
C PRO A 359 -42.87 -11.75 -4.16
N PRO A 360 -43.68 -12.81 -4.36
CA PRO A 360 -44.55 -12.88 -5.53
C PRO A 360 -45.55 -11.71 -5.51
N ASP A 361 -45.45 -10.81 -6.48
CA ASP A 361 -46.43 -9.75 -6.72
C ASP A 361 -47.15 -10.03 -8.05
N PRO A 362 -48.49 -10.15 -8.06
CA PRO A 362 -49.25 -10.42 -9.28
C PRO A 362 -49.14 -9.31 -10.35
N ASN A 363 -48.63 -8.12 -10.00
CA ASN A 363 -48.47 -6.99 -10.91
C ASN A 363 -47.02 -6.80 -11.40
N VAL A 364 -46.08 -7.62 -10.92
CA VAL A 364 -44.67 -7.48 -11.23
C VAL A 364 -44.14 -8.80 -11.78
N ASP A 365 -43.68 -8.78 -13.02
CA ASP A 365 -43.03 -9.93 -13.62
C ASP A 365 -41.57 -10.01 -13.14
N ARG A 366 -41.24 -11.09 -12.42
CA ARG A 366 -39.86 -11.32 -11.95
C ARG A 366 -38.87 -11.43 -13.11
N ASP A 367 -39.30 -11.99 -14.25
CA ASP A 367 -38.45 -12.10 -15.43
C ASP A 367 -38.11 -10.71 -15.99
N GLU A 368 -39.02 -9.73 -15.85
CA GLU A 368 -38.80 -8.34 -16.25
C GLU A 368 -37.77 -7.64 -15.35
N ILE A 369 -37.81 -7.87 -14.04
CA ILE A 369 -36.80 -7.36 -13.10
C ILE A 369 -35.42 -7.94 -13.44
N GLU A 370 -35.34 -9.25 -13.65
CA GLU A 370 -34.09 -9.96 -13.95
C GLU A 370 -33.49 -9.50 -15.28
N GLU A 371 -34.31 -9.40 -16.33
CA GLU A 371 -33.87 -8.92 -17.64
C GLU A 371 -33.39 -7.47 -17.58
N THR A 372 -34.10 -6.60 -16.85
CA THR A 372 -33.72 -5.19 -16.70
C THR A 372 -32.41 -5.05 -15.94
N THR A 373 -32.22 -5.84 -14.89
CA THR A 373 -30.98 -5.90 -14.12
C THR A 373 -29.79 -6.36 -14.97
N ARG A 374 -29.98 -7.42 -15.77
CA ARG A 374 -28.97 -7.91 -16.70
C ARG A 374 -28.54 -6.85 -17.71
N LYS A 375 -29.49 -6.10 -18.28
CA LYS A 375 -29.21 -5.00 -19.20
C LYS A 375 -28.37 -3.89 -18.56
N ILE A 376 -28.65 -3.57 -17.29
CA ILE A 376 -27.84 -2.60 -16.52
C ILE A 376 -26.42 -3.14 -16.35
N GLN A 377 -26.26 -4.38 -15.90
CA GLN A 377 -24.94 -5.01 -15.72
C GLN A 377 -24.12 -5.00 -17.02
N GLU A 378 -24.70 -5.47 -18.14
CA GLU A 378 -24.03 -5.52 -19.44
C GLU A 378 -23.60 -4.13 -19.94
N GLU A 379 -24.41 -3.10 -19.70
CA GLU A 379 -24.08 -1.74 -20.12
C GLU A 379 -23.01 -1.13 -19.22
N VAL A 380 -23.06 -1.37 -17.91
CA VAL A 380 -22.08 -0.87 -16.93
C VAL A 380 -20.71 -1.54 -17.13
N GLN A 381 -20.68 -2.81 -17.53
CA GLN A 381 -19.45 -3.54 -17.89
C GLN A 381 -18.68 -2.90 -19.05
N LYS A 382 -19.30 -2.02 -19.85
CA LYS A 382 -18.62 -1.24 -20.90
C LYS A 382 -17.79 -0.08 -20.34
N GLY A 383 -17.86 0.19 -19.04
CA GLY A 383 -17.09 1.24 -18.37
C GLY A 383 -17.36 2.62 -18.97
N GLY A 384 -16.31 3.28 -19.47
CA GLY A 384 -16.41 4.61 -20.07
C GLY A 384 -17.26 4.69 -21.34
N ASP A 385 -17.46 3.57 -22.04
CA ASP A 385 -18.28 3.50 -23.27
C ASP A 385 -19.77 3.23 -22.98
N ALA A 386 -20.16 3.14 -21.71
CA ALA A 386 -21.51 2.84 -21.30
C ALA A 386 -22.49 3.98 -21.64
N ASN A 387 -23.69 3.61 -22.12
CA ASN A 387 -24.74 4.56 -22.43
C ASN A 387 -25.55 4.93 -21.18
N VAL A 388 -25.20 6.07 -20.59
CA VAL A 388 -25.83 6.63 -19.38
C VAL A 388 -27.36 6.72 -19.49
N THR A 389 -27.88 7.17 -20.65
CA THR A 389 -29.33 7.34 -20.86
C THR A 389 -30.09 6.01 -20.83
N LYS A 390 -29.47 4.91 -21.31
CA LYS A 390 -30.08 3.58 -21.20
C LYS A 390 -30.14 3.13 -19.75
N VAL A 391 -29.04 3.27 -19.01
CA VAL A 391 -28.96 2.89 -17.60
C VAL A 391 -29.97 3.68 -16.77
N GLU A 392 -30.06 5.00 -16.97
CA GLU A 392 -31.07 5.84 -16.31
C GLU A 392 -32.50 5.34 -16.56
N ARG A 393 -32.84 5.03 -17.82
CA ARG A 393 -34.17 4.54 -18.17
C ARG A 393 -34.48 3.21 -17.48
N TRP A 394 -33.53 2.27 -17.45
CA TRP A 394 -33.72 0.98 -16.78
C TRP A 394 -33.81 1.12 -15.26
N LEU A 395 -33.03 2.01 -14.65
CA LEU A 395 -33.15 2.30 -13.22
C LEU A 395 -34.52 2.91 -12.88
N LYS A 396 -35.08 3.78 -13.74
CA LYS A 396 -36.45 4.30 -13.57
C LYS A 396 -37.50 3.18 -13.68
N THR A 397 -37.35 2.27 -14.63
CA THR A 397 -38.23 1.09 -14.72
C THR A 397 -38.18 0.28 -13.42
N LEU A 398 -36.98 -0.01 -12.90
CA LEU A 398 -36.83 -0.71 -11.61
C LEU A 398 -37.42 0.08 -10.44
N LYS A 399 -37.36 1.41 -10.45
CA LYS A 399 -38.01 2.26 -9.43
C LYS A 399 -39.52 2.05 -9.37
N GLU A 400 -40.14 1.80 -10.52
CA GLU A 400 -41.60 1.62 -10.64
C GLU A 400 -42.04 0.21 -10.25
N ILE A 401 -41.26 -0.82 -10.63
CA ILE A 401 -41.67 -2.24 -10.48
C ILE A 401 -41.03 -2.96 -9.29
N ALA A 402 -39.82 -2.57 -8.88
CA ALA A 402 -39.03 -3.27 -7.85
C ALA A 402 -38.10 -2.29 -7.10
N PRO A 403 -38.66 -1.37 -6.30
CA PRO A 403 -37.90 -0.31 -5.65
C PRO A 403 -36.85 -0.82 -4.65
N ASP A 404 -37.06 -2.00 -4.05
CA ASP A 404 -36.10 -2.67 -3.17
C ASP A 404 -34.88 -3.19 -3.95
N VAL A 405 -35.10 -3.80 -5.12
CA VAL A 405 -34.01 -4.25 -6.02
C VAL A 405 -33.21 -3.06 -6.54
N LEU A 406 -33.89 -1.95 -6.87
CA LEU A 406 -33.23 -0.71 -7.27
C LEU A 406 -32.25 -0.21 -6.20
N GLU A 407 -32.60 -0.29 -4.91
CA GLU A 407 -31.73 0.20 -3.83
C GLU A 407 -30.40 -0.56 -3.81
N VAL A 408 -30.44 -1.89 -3.97
CA VAL A 408 -29.25 -2.75 -4.00
C VAL A 408 -28.40 -2.43 -5.23
N ILE A 409 -29.00 -2.33 -6.42
CA ILE A 409 -28.29 -1.98 -7.66
C ILE A 409 -27.65 -0.60 -7.53
N ALA A 410 -28.37 0.40 -7.02
CA ALA A 410 -27.83 1.74 -6.85
C ALA A 410 -26.67 1.74 -5.84
N GLY A 411 -26.72 0.89 -4.81
CA GLY A 411 -25.59 0.65 -3.91
C GLY A 411 -24.35 0.13 -4.62
N VAL A 412 -24.52 -0.88 -5.49
CA VAL A 412 -23.44 -1.42 -6.34
C VAL A 412 -22.88 -0.35 -7.27
N LEU A 413 -23.74 0.41 -7.95
CA LEU A 413 -23.33 1.40 -8.94
C LEU A 413 -22.65 2.63 -8.34
N VAL A 414 -23.04 3.05 -7.14
CA VAL A 414 -22.41 4.20 -6.45
C VAL A 414 -21.08 3.80 -5.79
N ASN A 415 -20.81 2.50 -5.63
CA ASN A 415 -19.57 2.03 -5.04
C ASN A 415 -18.36 2.47 -5.90
N PRO A 416 -17.41 3.25 -5.34
CA PRO A 416 -16.24 3.71 -6.08
C PRO A 416 -15.40 2.58 -6.67
N VAL A 417 -15.40 1.42 -6.00
CA VAL A 417 -14.64 0.23 -6.38
C VAL A 417 -15.17 -0.36 -7.69
N ALA A 418 -16.47 -0.28 -7.96
CA ALA A 418 -17.14 -0.97 -9.05
C ALA A 418 -16.68 -0.56 -10.47
N GLY A 419 -15.77 0.41 -10.61
CA GLY A 419 -15.26 0.85 -11.91
C GLY A 419 -16.32 1.50 -12.81
N VAL A 420 -17.48 1.82 -12.24
CA VAL A 420 -18.62 2.41 -12.93
C VAL A 420 -18.29 3.85 -13.36
N ALA A 421 -18.63 4.20 -14.61
CA ALA A 421 -18.44 5.56 -15.11
C ALA A 421 -19.14 6.60 -14.21
N ASP A 422 -18.48 7.75 -13.98
CA ASP A 422 -18.94 8.80 -13.06
C ASP A 422 -20.38 9.26 -13.32
N ASP A 423 -20.78 9.37 -14.59
CA ASP A 423 -22.11 9.80 -14.96
C ASP A 423 -23.17 8.76 -14.58
N ILE A 424 -22.87 7.46 -14.70
CA ILE A 424 -23.77 6.39 -14.23
C ILE A 424 -23.88 6.41 -12.72
N ARG A 425 -22.77 6.62 -11.99
CA ARG A 425 -22.80 6.75 -10.52
C ARG A 425 -23.72 7.88 -10.08
N ARG A 426 -23.64 9.03 -10.77
CA ARG A 426 -24.47 10.20 -10.48
C ARG A 426 -25.95 9.91 -10.70
N VAL A 427 -26.29 9.25 -11.80
CA VAL A 427 -27.67 8.81 -12.08
C VAL A 427 -28.16 7.85 -11.00
N ALA A 428 -27.37 6.83 -10.66
CA ALA A 428 -27.73 5.86 -9.62
C ALA A 428 -27.95 6.53 -8.26
N ALA A 429 -27.10 7.48 -7.88
CA ALA A 429 -27.25 8.26 -6.64
C ALA A 429 -28.54 9.10 -6.62
N GLN A 430 -28.93 9.70 -7.75
CA GLN A 430 -30.20 10.43 -7.86
C GLN A 430 -31.42 9.53 -7.70
N MET A 431 -31.34 8.26 -8.09
CA MET A 431 -32.48 7.33 -7.99
C MET A 431 -32.75 6.86 -6.56
N ARG A 432 -31.75 6.94 -5.66
CA ARG A 432 -31.89 6.63 -4.22
C ARG A 432 -32.64 7.72 -3.43
N LEU A 433 -32.76 8.93 -4.00
CA LEU A 433 -33.57 10.02 -3.48
C LEU A 433 -35.02 9.87 -3.95
#